data_AF-A0A7S3B8R5-F1
#
_entry.id   AF-A0A7S3B8R5-F1
#
_cell.length_a   1.000
_cell.length_b   1.000
_cell.length_c   1.000
_cell.angle_alpha   90.00
_cell.angle_beta   90.00
_cell.angle_gamma   90.00
#
_symmetry.space_group_name_H-M   'P 1'
#
loop_
_entity.id
_entity.type
_entity.pdbx_description
1 polymer ?
#
loop_
_entity_poly.entity_id
_entity_poly.type
_entity_poly.pdbx_seq_one_letter_code
_entity_poly.pdbx_strand_id
1 'polypeptide(L)'
;PATAVLDHVADFVDECKRRGIPYDFVSTHHYPTDGGSQFAGKCPTGDDWDPDCFNRQVIESRASVPSDPFYLTEYNVGCCLGYPLHDTPAAAAFIFRAVGGLNDVVDIYSYWTFTDVFEEGGLPLIEFKDVYGMMSVRGI
;
A
#
# COMPACT_ATOMS: atom_id res chain seq x y z
N PRO A 1 2.80 -6.80 -12.98
CA PRO A 1 3.93 -6.24 -12.20
C PRO A 1 3.76 -6.48 -10.69
N ALA A 2 4.77 -6.19 -9.87
CA ALA A 2 4.73 -6.21 -8.40
C ALA A 2 5.69 -5.11 -7.90
N THR A 3 5.29 -3.88 -8.11
CA THR A 3 6.12 -2.66 -8.05
C THR A 3 5.76 -1.80 -6.86
N ALA A 4 6.71 -1.00 -6.38
CA ALA A 4 6.44 0.05 -5.39
C ALA A 4 5.79 1.28 -6.05
N VAL A 5 5.13 2.12 -5.25
CA VAL A 5 4.65 3.46 -5.65
C VAL A 5 3.70 3.44 -6.86
N LEU A 6 2.93 2.36 -7.04
CA LEU A 6 2.00 2.19 -8.18
C LEU A 6 2.70 2.18 -9.56
N ASP A 7 4.01 1.97 -9.61
CA ASP A 7 4.80 2.17 -10.82
C ASP A 7 4.60 1.06 -11.87
N HIS A 8 4.80 1.36 -13.14
CA HIS A 8 4.75 0.43 -14.28
C HIS A 8 3.46 -0.42 -14.43
N VAL A 9 2.35 -0.04 -13.78
CA VAL A 9 1.09 -0.78 -13.86
C VAL A 9 0.55 -0.78 -15.30
N ALA A 10 0.46 0.39 -15.93
CA ALA A 10 0.03 0.54 -17.31
C ALA A 10 1.06 -0.05 -18.30
N ASP A 11 2.35 0.28 -18.11
CA ASP A 11 3.44 -0.19 -18.98
C ASP A 11 3.47 -1.72 -19.10
N PHE A 12 3.29 -2.42 -17.97
CA PHE A 12 3.24 -3.88 -17.94
C PHE A 12 2.08 -4.42 -18.79
N VAL A 13 0.88 -3.85 -18.64
CA VAL A 13 -0.31 -4.27 -19.37
C VAL A 13 -0.14 -4.02 -20.87
N ASP A 14 0.32 -2.84 -21.24
CA ASP A 14 0.54 -2.45 -22.63
C ASP A 14 1.58 -3.34 -23.29
N GLU A 15 2.69 -3.65 -22.60
CA GLU A 15 3.72 -4.52 -23.12
C GLU A 15 3.25 -5.97 -23.27
N CYS A 16 2.46 -6.48 -22.32
CA CYS A 16 1.87 -7.81 -22.42
C CYS A 16 0.91 -7.90 -23.60
N LYS A 17 0.03 -6.92 -23.78
CA LYS A 17 -0.89 -6.82 -24.92
C LYS A 17 -0.11 -6.74 -26.24
N ARG A 18 0.91 -5.89 -26.31
CA ARG A 18 1.76 -5.71 -27.51
C ARG A 18 2.47 -6.99 -27.92
N ARG A 19 2.91 -7.81 -26.94
CA ARG A 19 3.67 -9.04 -27.19
C ARG A 19 2.81 -10.31 -27.22
N GLY A 20 1.51 -10.21 -26.93
CA GLY A 20 0.63 -11.36 -26.79
C GLY A 20 1.00 -12.27 -25.61
N ILE A 21 1.52 -11.69 -24.52
CA ILE A 21 1.82 -12.42 -23.29
C ILE A 21 0.55 -12.46 -22.43
N PRO A 22 0.05 -13.63 -22.04
CA PRO A 22 -1.09 -13.74 -21.16
C PRO A 22 -0.73 -13.31 -19.73
N TYR A 23 -1.67 -12.64 -19.07
CA TYR A 23 -1.66 -12.34 -17.64
C TYR A 23 -3.11 -12.36 -17.14
N ASP A 24 -3.31 -12.67 -15.86
CA ASP A 24 -4.65 -12.83 -15.27
C ASP A 24 -5.05 -11.66 -14.37
N PHE A 25 -4.07 -10.96 -13.81
CA PHE A 25 -4.26 -9.82 -12.93
C PHE A 25 -3.02 -8.91 -12.95
N VAL A 26 -3.19 -7.72 -12.41
CA VAL A 26 -2.12 -6.76 -12.16
C VAL A 26 -2.00 -6.51 -10.66
N SER A 27 -0.77 -6.48 -10.16
CA SER A 27 -0.49 -6.13 -8.76
C SER A 27 0.51 -4.98 -8.65
N THR A 28 0.44 -4.27 -7.52
CA THR A 28 1.38 -3.20 -7.16
C THR A 28 1.26 -2.91 -5.66
N HIS A 29 2.20 -2.12 -5.13
CA HIS A 29 2.33 -1.75 -3.72
C HIS A 29 2.24 -0.22 -3.59
N HIS A 30 1.73 0.25 -2.46
CA HIS A 30 1.70 1.68 -2.19
C HIS A 30 1.60 2.01 -0.70
N TYR A 31 2.34 3.03 -0.28
CA TYR A 31 2.24 3.65 1.03
C TYR A 31 2.09 5.18 0.89
N PRO A 32 1.36 5.86 1.80
CA PRO A 32 1.26 7.33 1.78
C PRO A 32 2.61 8.02 2.03
N THR A 33 3.56 7.31 2.64
CA THR A 33 4.92 7.78 2.88
C THR A 33 5.84 7.63 1.69
N ASP A 34 5.41 6.89 0.64
CA ASP A 34 6.22 6.70 -0.56
C ASP A 34 6.50 8.06 -1.19
N GLY A 35 7.77 8.45 -1.18
CA GLY A 35 8.24 9.73 -1.69
C GLY A 35 9.54 9.54 -2.45
N GLY A 36 9.44 9.45 -3.77
CA GLY A 36 10.57 9.34 -4.67
C GLY A 36 10.29 10.05 -6.00
N SER A 37 11.22 10.94 -6.38
CA SER A 37 11.25 11.99 -7.42
C SER A 37 10.57 11.81 -8.80
N GLN A 38 9.83 10.74 -9.10
CA GLN A 38 9.44 10.48 -10.49
C GLN A 38 7.94 10.19 -10.72
N PHE A 39 7.17 9.48 -9.86
CA PHE A 39 5.83 9.05 -10.30
C PHE A 39 4.65 9.00 -9.29
N ALA A 40 4.83 9.23 -7.99
CA ALA A 40 3.71 9.64 -7.12
C ALA A 40 4.23 10.60 -6.05
N GLY A 41 3.59 11.77 -5.92
CA GLY A 41 3.96 12.72 -4.89
C GLY A 41 3.70 12.12 -3.51
N LYS A 42 4.70 12.18 -2.61
CA LYS A 42 4.50 11.84 -1.20
C LYS A 42 3.25 12.53 -0.68
N CYS A 43 2.40 11.80 0.06
CA CYS A 43 1.20 12.42 0.58
C CYS A 43 1.52 13.60 1.49
N PRO A 44 0.87 14.76 1.29
CA PRO A 44 1.07 15.94 2.12
C PRO A 44 0.88 15.66 3.62
N THR A 45 1.73 16.26 4.44
CA THR A 45 1.71 16.14 5.91
C THR A 45 1.84 17.51 6.56
N GLY A 46 1.42 17.66 7.82
CA GLY A 46 1.51 18.94 8.54
C GLY A 46 0.38 19.89 8.14
N ASP A 47 0.70 21.15 7.85
CA ASP A 47 -0.30 22.20 7.56
C ASP A 47 -1.10 21.93 6.27
N ASP A 48 -0.50 21.23 5.29
CA ASP A 48 -1.13 20.84 4.03
C ASP A 48 -1.66 19.40 4.04
N TRP A 49 -1.86 18.80 5.23
CA TRP A 49 -2.23 17.39 5.35
C TRP A 49 -3.46 17.01 4.53
N ASP A 50 -3.33 15.92 3.78
CA ASP A 50 -4.36 15.41 2.88
C ASP A 50 -4.69 13.95 3.20
N PRO A 51 -5.83 13.68 3.87
CA PRO A 51 -6.23 12.32 4.24
C PRO A 51 -6.67 11.45 3.05
N ASP A 52 -6.92 12.04 1.87
CA ASP A 52 -7.42 11.34 0.69
C ASP A 52 -6.36 11.12 -0.38
N CYS A 53 -5.15 11.63 -0.18
CA CYS A 53 -4.05 11.50 -1.12
C CYS A 53 -3.79 10.04 -1.54
N PHE A 54 -3.67 9.13 -0.56
CA PHE A 54 -3.45 7.70 -0.82
C PHE A 54 -4.55 7.09 -1.71
N ASN A 55 -5.81 7.32 -1.34
CA ASN A 55 -6.95 6.79 -2.10
C ASN A 55 -6.98 7.35 -3.52
N ARG A 56 -6.73 8.65 -3.69
CA ARG A 56 -6.69 9.29 -5.00
C ARG A 56 -5.65 8.69 -5.92
N GLN A 57 -4.44 8.46 -5.40
CA GLN A 57 -3.34 7.86 -6.18
C GLN A 57 -3.68 6.44 -6.63
N VAL A 58 -4.27 5.62 -5.75
CA VAL A 58 -4.71 4.27 -6.12
C VAL A 58 -5.84 4.30 -7.16
N ILE A 59 -6.80 5.23 -7.04
CA ILE A 59 -7.86 5.44 -8.04
C ILE A 59 -7.28 5.84 -9.41
N GLU A 60 -6.30 6.73 -9.43
CA GLU A 60 -5.60 7.14 -10.66
C GLU A 60 -4.87 5.95 -11.31
N SER A 61 -4.18 5.12 -10.51
CA SER A 61 -3.55 3.90 -11.01
C SER A 61 -4.58 2.91 -11.56
N ARG A 62 -5.71 2.71 -10.87
CA ARG A 62 -6.81 1.84 -11.35
C ARG A 62 -7.35 2.32 -12.68
N ALA A 63 -7.50 3.62 -12.88
CA ALA A 63 -8.00 4.20 -14.12
C ALA A 63 -7.09 3.89 -15.34
N SER A 64 -5.81 3.61 -15.12
CA SER A 64 -4.87 3.20 -16.18
C SER A 64 -5.08 1.75 -16.67
N VAL A 65 -5.74 0.91 -15.86
CA VAL A 65 -5.99 -0.52 -16.13
C VAL A 65 -7.43 -0.91 -15.75
N PRO A 66 -8.46 -0.30 -16.37
CA PRO A 66 -9.84 -0.35 -15.87
C PRO A 66 -10.53 -1.71 -16.06
N SER A 67 -9.98 -2.61 -16.88
CA SER A 67 -10.60 -3.90 -17.24
C SER A 67 -9.91 -5.12 -16.62
N ASP A 68 -8.78 -4.92 -15.95
CA ASP A 68 -7.94 -6.00 -15.44
C ASP A 68 -8.18 -6.17 -13.93
N PRO A 69 -8.21 -7.39 -13.36
CA PRO A 69 -8.23 -7.53 -11.91
C PRO A 69 -7.02 -6.82 -11.28
N PHE A 70 -7.24 -5.95 -10.30
CA PHE A 70 -6.22 -5.06 -9.74
C PHE A 70 -6.04 -5.28 -8.25
N TYR A 71 -4.86 -5.77 -7.88
CA TYR A 71 -4.51 -6.15 -6.51
C TYR A 71 -3.48 -5.19 -5.92
N LEU A 72 -3.86 -4.52 -4.84
CA LEU A 72 -2.91 -3.80 -4.00
C LEU A 72 -2.33 -4.79 -3.00
N THR A 73 -1.24 -5.45 -3.38
CA THR A 73 -0.69 -6.61 -2.63
C THR A 73 0.09 -6.22 -1.39
N GLU A 74 0.37 -4.94 -1.20
CA GLU A 74 1.06 -4.40 -0.04
C GLU A 74 0.67 -2.94 0.16
N TYR A 75 0.14 -2.62 1.35
CA TYR A 75 -0.09 -1.25 1.82
C TYR A 75 -0.10 -1.19 3.35
N ASN A 76 0.20 -0.03 3.91
CA ASN A 76 0.08 0.30 5.34
C ASN A 76 0.03 1.84 5.48
N VAL A 77 -0.18 2.36 6.70
CA VAL A 77 -0.11 3.78 7.05
C VAL A 77 1.29 4.39 6.81
N GLY A 78 2.33 3.55 6.65
CA GLY A 78 3.68 3.96 6.23
C GLY A 78 4.58 2.78 5.83
N CYS A 79 5.61 3.07 5.03
CA CYS A 79 6.45 2.07 4.32
C CYS A 79 7.40 1.27 5.19
N CYS A 80 7.63 1.70 6.42
CA CYS A 80 8.94 1.48 7.02
C CYS A 80 8.83 1.04 8.49
N LEU A 81 9.70 0.10 8.90
CA LEU A 81 9.85 -0.30 10.29
C LEU A 81 10.20 0.90 11.17
N GLY A 82 9.52 1.04 12.30
CA GLY A 82 9.68 2.20 13.19
C GLY A 82 8.84 3.41 12.80
N TYR A 83 7.93 3.31 11.82
CA TYR A 83 7.06 4.42 11.47
C TYR A 83 6.03 4.67 12.58
N PRO A 84 6.00 5.86 13.20
CA PRO A 84 5.41 6.09 14.54
C PRO A 84 3.88 6.00 14.61
N LEU A 85 3.21 5.67 13.51
CA LEU A 85 1.76 5.52 13.48
C LEU A 85 1.30 4.06 13.51
N HIS A 86 2.19 3.09 13.31
CA HIS A 86 1.84 1.67 13.23
C HIS A 86 1.13 1.17 14.50
N ASP A 87 1.68 1.50 15.68
CA ASP A 87 1.12 1.07 16.97
C ASP A 87 0.06 2.05 17.53
N THR A 88 -0.52 2.90 16.68
CA THR A 88 -1.45 3.96 17.11
C THR A 88 -2.85 3.78 16.51
N PRO A 89 -3.90 4.40 17.10
CA PRO A 89 -5.22 4.43 16.48
C PRO A 89 -5.26 5.04 15.07
N ALA A 90 -4.22 5.78 14.66
CA ALA A 90 -4.13 6.32 13.31
C ALA A 90 -4.01 5.23 12.24
N ALA A 91 -3.30 4.12 12.51
CA ALA A 91 -3.23 2.98 11.59
C ALA A 91 -4.62 2.37 11.35
N ALA A 92 -5.39 2.17 12.42
CA ALA A 92 -6.78 1.68 12.31
C ALA A 92 -7.67 2.65 11.52
N ALA A 93 -7.62 3.95 11.81
CA ALA A 93 -8.37 4.96 11.08
C ALA A 93 -7.99 5.01 9.58
N PHE A 94 -6.70 4.84 9.28
CA PHE A 94 -6.19 4.74 7.91
C PHE A 94 -6.79 3.53 7.18
N ILE A 95 -6.80 2.33 7.79
CA ILE A 95 -7.41 1.14 7.19
C ILE A 95 -8.88 1.39 6.85
N PHE A 96 -9.68 1.94 7.77
CA PHE A 96 -11.10 2.20 7.50
C PHE A 96 -11.31 3.23 6.39
N ARG A 97 -10.47 4.27 6.32
CA ARG A 97 -10.55 5.26 5.23
C ARG A 97 -10.12 4.67 3.89
N ALA A 98 -9.09 3.83 3.88
CA ALA A 98 -8.63 3.13 2.68
C ALA A 98 -9.68 2.16 2.15
N VAL A 99 -10.19 1.26 3.00
CA VAL A 99 -11.24 0.30 2.64
C VAL A 99 -12.51 1.02 2.15
N GLY A 100 -12.94 2.08 2.85
CA GLY A 100 -14.12 2.84 2.46
C GLY A 100 -13.96 3.60 1.14
N GLY A 101 -12.80 4.23 0.91
CA GLY A 101 -12.55 5.02 -0.30
C GLY A 101 -12.13 4.19 -1.52
N LEU A 102 -11.68 2.95 -1.31
CA LEU A 102 -11.24 2.04 -2.37
C LEU A 102 -12.18 0.85 -2.58
N ASN A 103 -13.37 0.90 -1.97
CA ASN A 103 -14.42 -0.06 -2.29
C ASN A 103 -14.75 0.01 -3.79
N ASP A 104 -14.79 -1.14 -4.46
CA ASP A 104 -14.95 -1.27 -5.92
C ASP A 104 -13.82 -0.65 -6.77
N VAL A 105 -12.71 -0.20 -6.16
CA VAL A 105 -11.54 0.35 -6.89
C VAL A 105 -10.46 -0.72 -7.08
N VAL A 106 -10.10 -1.44 -6.03
CA VAL A 106 -9.17 -2.59 -6.12
C VAL A 106 -9.89 -3.86 -5.68
N ASP A 107 -9.54 -4.97 -6.31
CA ASP A 107 -10.20 -6.26 -6.09
C ASP A 107 -9.65 -7.00 -4.86
N ILE A 108 -8.39 -6.69 -4.49
CA ILE A 108 -7.73 -7.16 -3.27
C ILE A 108 -6.90 -6.01 -2.70
N TYR A 109 -6.95 -5.85 -1.38
CA TYR A 109 -6.04 -5.03 -0.57
C TYR A 109 -5.41 -5.95 0.47
N SER A 110 -4.09 -6.06 0.46
CA SER A 110 -3.35 -6.89 1.40
C SER A 110 -2.56 -5.98 2.34
N TYR A 111 -3.11 -5.78 3.55
CA TYR A 111 -2.46 -4.98 4.58
C TYR A 111 -1.18 -5.69 5.02
N TRP A 112 -0.07 -4.99 4.90
CA TRP A 112 1.25 -5.49 5.28
C TRP A 112 1.54 -4.99 6.69
N THR A 113 1.37 -5.77 7.76
CA THR A 113 1.15 -7.23 7.80
C THR A 113 0.15 -7.66 8.87
N PHE A 114 -0.10 -8.97 8.96
CA PHE A 114 -0.99 -9.54 9.96
C PHE A 114 -0.37 -9.61 11.38
N THR A 115 0.96 -9.55 11.53
CA THR A 115 1.63 -9.70 12.83
C THR A 115 3.04 -9.10 12.87
N ASP A 116 3.46 -8.69 14.06
CA ASP A 116 4.82 -8.28 14.37
C ASP A 116 5.82 -9.44 14.51
N VAL A 117 5.37 -10.69 14.35
CA VAL A 117 6.28 -11.81 14.06
C VAL A 117 6.86 -11.60 12.65
N PHE A 118 7.83 -10.70 12.57
CA PHE A 118 8.39 -10.14 11.35
C PHE A 118 9.89 -9.88 11.52
N GLU A 119 10.70 -10.24 10.51
CA GLU A 119 12.17 -10.31 10.67
C GLU A 119 12.99 -9.56 9.61
N GLU A 120 12.40 -8.78 8.70
CA GLU A 120 13.21 -8.02 7.72
C GLU A 120 14.17 -7.01 8.39
N GLY A 121 13.79 -6.49 9.56
CA GLY A 121 14.65 -5.67 10.44
C GLY A 121 15.11 -6.39 11.71
N GLY A 122 15.01 -7.74 11.73
CA GLY A 122 15.21 -8.58 12.90
C GLY A 122 13.99 -8.64 13.83
N LEU A 123 13.87 -9.75 14.57
CA LEU A 123 12.72 -10.01 15.45
C LEU A 123 12.56 -8.92 16.53
N PRO A 124 11.39 -8.28 16.67
CA PRO A 124 11.15 -7.33 17.76
C PRO A 124 11.17 -8.03 19.12
N LEU A 125 11.85 -7.43 20.10
CA LEU A 125 11.97 -7.96 21.46
C LEU A 125 11.03 -7.27 22.47
N ILE A 126 10.43 -6.15 22.07
CA ILE A 126 9.46 -5.37 22.85
C ILE A 126 8.09 -5.43 22.18
N GLU A 127 7.03 -5.20 22.95
CA GLU A 127 5.64 -5.41 22.49
C GLU A 127 5.22 -4.46 21.38
N PHE A 128 5.49 -3.17 21.54
CA PHE A 128 5.15 -2.10 20.62
C PHE A 128 6.46 -1.45 20.17
N LYS A 129 6.81 -1.63 18.89
CA LYS A 129 8.05 -1.16 18.29
C LYS A 129 7.80 -0.55 16.90
N ASP A 130 6.56 -0.15 16.64
CA ASP A 130 6.11 0.35 15.35
C ASP A 130 6.54 -0.60 14.21
N VAL A 131 6.25 -1.89 14.41
CA VAL A 131 6.36 -2.89 13.35
C VAL A 131 5.04 -2.88 12.57
N TYR A 132 5.00 -3.54 11.42
CA TYR A 132 3.88 -3.46 10.48
C TYR A 132 2.57 -4.13 10.95
N GLY A 133 2.61 -4.96 11.99
CA GLY A 133 1.59 -5.95 12.28
C GLY A 133 0.28 -5.38 12.81
N MET A 134 -0.83 -6.00 12.43
CA MET A 134 -2.12 -5.80 13.12
C MET A 134 -2.17 -6.45 14.51
N MET A 135 -1.21 -7.33 14.80
CA MET A 135 -1.12 -8.09 16.04
C MET A 135 0.32 -8.08 16.53
N SER A 136 0.52 -7.76 17.79
CA SER A 136 1.86 -7.67 18.37
C SER A 136 2.58 -9.04 18.40
N VAL A 137 3.87 -9.03 18.76
CA VAL A 137 4.71 -10.24 18.87
C VAL A 137 4.20 -11.25 19.90
N ARG A 138 3.35 -10.83 20.86
CA ARG A 138 2.75 -11.70 21.89
C ARG A 138 1.24 -11.89 21.71
N GLY A 139 0.67 -11.46 20.58
CA GLY A 139 -0.71 -11.74 20.23
C GLY A 139 -1.74 -10.75 20.79
N ILE A 140 -1.33 -9.50 21.05
CA ILE A 140 -2.22 -8.38 21.38
C ILE A 140 -2.79 -7.80 20.10
#